data_AF-A0AA85AZA9-F1
#
_entry.id   AF-A0AA85AZA9-F1
#
_cell.length_a   1.000
_cell.length_b   1.000
_cell.length_c   1.000
_cell.angle_alpha   90.00
_cell.angle_beta   90.00
_cell.angle_gamma   90.00
#
_symmetry.space_group_name_H-M   'P 1'
#
loop_
_entity.id
_entity.type
_entity.pdbx_description
1 polymer ?
#
loop_
_entity_poly.entity_id
_entity_poly.type
_entity_poly.pdbx_seq_one_letter_code
_entity_poly.pdbx_strand_id
1 'polypeptide(L)'
;MRAFLLTNLGEKDGEIFWKVNLKAIKSCWNQITDFPAELSGRVFNQPVMFVAASDGKYLGQSDLPSVRKYFPQAKIVQIANTGHWVHFDAPNTVTNLITSFMLDKSFDPTSFADVKEIK
;
A
#
# COMPACT_ATOMS: atom_id res chain seq x y z
N MET A 1 -17.04 6.16 -4.52
CA MET A 1 -16.88 4.85 -5.20
C MET A 1 -17.35 4.86 -6.65
N ARG A 2 -18.61 5.18 -6.98
CA ARG A 2 -19.13 5.15 -8.37
C ARG A 2 -18.29 5.95 -9.37
N ALA A 3 -17.95 7.20 -9.05
CA ALA A 3 -17.16 8.05 -9.94
C ALA A 3 -15.77 7.47 -10.26
N PHE A 4 -15.12 6.82 -9.28
CA PHE A 4 -13.84 6.13 -9.48
C PHE A 4 -13.96 4.92 -10.41
N LEU A 5 -15.03 4.12 -10.30
CA LEU A 5 -15.24 2.99 -11.20
C LEU A 5 -15.44 3.45 -12.65
N LEU A 6 -16.09 4.60 -12.86
CA LEU A 6 -16.32 5.15 -14.19
C LEU A 6 -15.02 5.61 -14.89
N THR A 7 -13.95 5.93 -14.16
CA THR A 7 -12.65 6.28 -14.79
C THR A 7 -12.04 5.10 -15.55
N ASN A 8 -12.46 3.87 -15.22
CA ASN A 8 -12.06 2.63 -15.87
C ASN A 8 -12.88 2.30 -17.12
N LEU A 9 -13.83 3.15 -17.52
CA LEU A 9 -14.50 3.04 -18.83
C LEU A 9 -13.70 3.77 -19.90
N GLY A 10 -13.57 3.12 -21.05
CA GLY A 10 -13.07 3.70 -22.29
C GLY A 10 -14.18 3.71 -23.33
N GLU A 11 -14.05 4.59 -24.32
CA GLU A 11 -14.91 4.62 -25.48
C GLU A 11 -14.04 4.46 -26.74
N LYS A 12 -14.49 3.63 -27.66
CA LYS A 12 -13.86 3.49 -28.97
C LYS A 12 -14.96 3.24 -30.01
N ASP A 13 -15.00 4.08 -31.04
CA ASP A 13 -15.96 3.98 -32.15
C ASP A 13 -17.43 3.92 -31.69
N GLY A 14 -17.77 4.64 -30.61
CA GLY A 14 -19.11 4.64 -30.01
C GLY A 14 -19.42 3.45 -29.09
N GLU A 15 -18.50 2.50 -28.94
CA GLU A 15 -18.62 1.39 -28.00
C GLU A 15 -17.91 1.68 -26.68
N ILE A 16 -18.61 1.48 -25.57
CA ILE A 16 -18.05 1.59 -24.22
C ILE A 16 -17.46 0.25 -23.79
N PHE A 17 -16.21 0.26 -23.33
CA PHE A 17 -15.52 -0.93 -22.84
C PHE A 17 -14.83 -0.67 -21.49
N TRP A 18 -14.55 -1.76 -20.76
CA TRP A 18 -13.71 -1.68 -19.56
C TRP A 18 -12.23 -1.65 -19.94
N LYS A 19 -11.52 -0.60 -19.52
CA LYS A 19 -10.06 -0.50 -19.68
C LYS A 19 -9.32 -1.62 -18.94
N VAL A 20 -9.88 -2.08 -17.83
CA VAL A 20 -9.36 -3.19 -17.04
C VAL A 20 -9.98 -4.52 -17.46
N ASN A 21 -9.19 -5.60 -17.40
CA ASN A 21 -9.67 -6.94 -17.72
C ASN A 21 -10.53 -7.51 -16.56
N LEU A 22 -11.78 -7.08 -16.48
CA LEU A 22 -12.70 -7.51 -15.41
C LEU A 22 -12.93 -9.02 -15.40
N LYS A 23 -12.92 -9.67 -16.57
CA LYS A 23 -13.08 -11.13 -16.66
C LYS A 23 -11.94 -11.84 -15.92
N ALA A 24 -10.70 -11.42 -16.16
CA ALA A 24 -9.52 -11.97 -15.50
C ALA A 24 -9.51 -11.66 -14.00
N ILE A 25 -9.80 -10.43 -13.61
CA ILE A 25 -9.87 -10.05 -12.18
C ILE A 25 -10.89 -10.92 -11.45
N LYS A 26 -12.06 -11.14 -12.05
CA LYS A 26 -13.11 -11.97 -11.46
C LYS A 26 -12.68 -13.45 -11.37
N SER A 27 -12.04 -14.00 -12.41
CA SER A 27 -11.59 -15.40 -12.38
C SER A 27 -10.41 -15.63 -11.44
N CYS A 28 -9.59 -14.61 -11.20
CA CYS A 28 -8.38 -14.71 -10.37
C CYS A 28 -8.54 -14.02 -9.01
N TRP A 29 -9.76 -13.67 -8.58
CA TRP A 29 -9.99 -12.87 -7.37
C TRP A 29 -9.27 -13.44 -6.15
N ASN A 30 -9.45 -14.74 -5.87
CA ASN A 30 -8.83 -15.40 -4.74
C ASN A 30 -7.29 -15.31 -4.80
N GLN A 31 -6.69 -15.45 -5.98
CA GLN A 31 -5.23 -15.36 -6.15
C GLN A 31 -4.71 -13.94 -5.90
N ILE A 32 -5.48 -12.92 -6.29
CA ILE A 32 -5.11 -11.51 -6.09
C ILE A 32 -5.19 -11.14 -4.60
N THR A 33 -6.16 -11.69 -3.88
CA THR A 33 -6.41 -11.35 -2.47
C THR A 33 -5.68 -12.24 -1.46
N ASP A 34 -5.07 -13.34 -1.90
CA ASP A 34 -4.36 -14.29 -1.03
C ASP A 34 -2.86 -13.97 -0.98
N PHE A 35 -2.17 -14.52 0.04
CA PHE A 35 -0.72 -14.43 0.16
C PHE A 35 -0.08 -15.78 -0.25
N PRO A 36 0.83 -15.82 -1.24
CA PRO A 36 1.28 -17.09 -1.82
C PRO A 36 2.02 -17.99 -0.81
N ALA A 37 1.57 -19.24 -0.67
CA ALA A 37 2.10 -20.18 0.32
C ALA A 37 3.56 -20.60 0.03
N GLU A 38 3.97 -20.53 -1.24
CA GLU A 38 5.33 -20.85 -1.71
C GLU A 38 6.37 -19.82 -1.27
N LEU A 39 5.93 -18.65 -0.78
CA LEU A 39 6.78 -17.65 -0.14
C LEU A 39 7.06 -17.96 1.34
N SER A 40 6.40 -18.96 1.92
CA SER A 40 6.62 -19.34 3.32
C SER A 40 8.10 -19.63 3.60
N GLY A 41 8.64 -19.00 4.63
CA GLY A 41 10.05 -19.11 5.00
C GLY A 41 11.01 -18.23 4.17
N ARG A 42 10.53 -17.55 3.13
CA ARG A 42 11.33 -16.55 2.41
C ARG A 42 11.36 -15.24 3.17
N VAL A 43 12.49 -14.55 3.04
CA VAL A 43 12.75 -13.29 3.73
C VAL A 43 13.36 -12.31 2.73
N PHE A 44 12.84 -11.09 2.72
CA PHE A 44 13.41 -9.96 2.01
C PHE A 44 14.24 -9.12 2.99
N ASN A 45 15.54 -9.42 3.06
CA ASN A 45 16.45 -8.83 4.04
C ASN A 45 17.07 -7.50 3.55
N GLN A 46 16.24 -6.59 3.09
CA GLN A 46 16.63 -5.25 2.67
C GLN A 46 15.69 -4.22 3.32
N PRO A 47 16.07 -2.93 3.37
CA PRO A 47 15.19 -1.89 3.88
C PRO A 47 13.87 -1.86 3.12
N VAL A 48 12.76 -1.78 3.86
CA VAL A 48 11.39 -1.65 3.35
C VAL A 48 10.66 -0.62 4.19
N MET A 49 9.78 0.17 3.58
CA MET A 49 8.91 1.06 4.32
C MET A 49 7.45 0.79 3.97
N PHE A 50 6.66 0.45 4.99
CA PHE A 50 5.20 0.36 4.88
C PHE A 50 4.61 1.68 5.35
N VAL A 51 3.79 2.31 4.51
CA VAL A 51 3.07 3.55 4.82
C VAL A 51 1.59 3.22 4.91
N ALA A 52 1.04 3.32 6.11
CA ALA A 52 -0.35 3.02 6.42
C ALA A 52 -1.10 4.28 6.88
N ALA A 53 -2.41 4.18 6.83
CA ALA A 53 -3.30 5.21 7.33
C ALA A 53 -3.60 5.02 8.82
N SER A 54 -3.78 6.11 9.57
CA SER A 54 -4.16 6.03 10.98
C SER A 54 -5.51 5.34 11.18
N ASP A 55 -6.46 5.57 10.27
CA ASP A 55 -7.82 5.07 10.39
C ASP A 55 -8.07 3.88 9.44
N GLY A 56 -7.01 3.36 8.83
CA GLY A 56 -7.04 2.27 7.85
C GLY A 56 -7.16 0.89 8.50
N LYS A 57 -7.88 -0.03 7.83
CA LYS A 57 -8.08 -1.42 8.30
C LYS A 57 -7.17 -2.46 7.63
N TYR A 58 -6.25 -2.03 6.77
CA TYR A 58 -5.46 -2.95 5.93
C TYR A 58 -4.12 -3.36 6.54
N LEU A 59 -3.65 -2.64 7.56
CA LEU A 59 -2.44 -2.97 8.27
C LEU A 59 -2.60 -2.57 9.74
N GLY A 60 -2.95 -3.56 10.56
CA GLY A 60 -3.15 -3.42 12.00
C GLY A 60 -2.04 -4.06 12.83
N GLN A 61 -2.14 -3.92 14.15
CA GLN A 61 -1.17 -4.48 15.11
C GLN A 61 -1.00 -6.00 14.97
N SER A 62 -2.08 -6.72 14.63
CA SER A 62 -2.07 -8.17 14.42
C SER A 62 -1.25 -8.61 13.21
N ASP A 63 -1.03 -7.72 12.24
CA ASP A 63 -0.37 -8.03 10.98
C ASP A 63 1.15 -7.82 11.09
N LEU A 64 1.61 -7.02 12.06
CA LEU A 64 3.03 -6.67 12.22
C LEU A 64 3.94 -7.89 12.38
N PRO A 65 3.60 -8.95 13.16
CA PRO A 65 4.42 -10.15 13.23
C PRO A 65 4.61 -10.83 11.86
N SER A 66 3.55 -10.88 11.05
CA SER A 66 3.61 -11.44 9.70
C SER A 66 4.46 -10.57 8.77
N VAL A 67 4.30 -9.25 8.81
CA VAL A 67 5.15 -8.33 8.05
C VAL A 67 6.62 -8.52 8.43
N ARG A 68 6.94 -8.55 9.73
CA ARG A 68 8.30 -8.71 10.24
C ARG A 68 8.93 -10.06 9.86
N LYS A 69 8.11 -11.11 9.76
CA LYS A 69 8.56 -12.44 9.29
C LYS A 69 9.11 -12.39 7.86
N TYR A 70 8.46 -11.66 6.96
CA TYR A 70 8.90 -11.54 5.56
C TYR A 70 9.87 -10.38 5.33
N PHE A 71 9.75 -9.30 6.12
CA PHE A 71 10.48 -8.05 5.97
C PHE A 71 11.09 -7.60 7.31
N PRO A 72 12.18 -8.24 7.76
CA PRO A 72 12.75 -8.03 9.10
C PRO A 72 13.30 -6.60 9.29
N GLN A 73 13.73 -5.94 8.21
CA GLN A 73 14.24 -4.56 8.24
C GLN A 73 13.17 -3.52 7.89
N ALA A 74 11.88 -3.90 7.86
CA ALA A 74 10.84 -2.94 7.52
C ALA A 74 10.72 -1.82 8.57
N LYS A 75 10.42 -0.60 8.16
CA LYS A 75 9.82 0.43 9.02
C LYS A 75 8.34 0.50 8.68
N ILE A 76 7.48 0.45 9.69
CA ILE A 76 6.03 0.46 9.49
C ILE A 76 5.51 1.74 10.10
N VAL A 77 5.03 2.66 9.27
CA VAL A 77 4.61 3.99 9.71
C VAL A 77 3.16 4.28 9.36
N GLN A 78 2.55 5.10 10.18
CA GLN A 78 1.19 5.60 10.06
C GLN A 78 1.20 7.11 9.88
N ILE A 79 0.43 7.61 8.91
CA ILE A 79 0.17 9.05 8.74
C ILE A 79 -1.10 9.41 9.51
N ALA A 80 -1.02 10.39 10.40
CA ALA A 80 -2.15 10.88 11.19
C ALA A 80 -3.24 11.52 10.32
N ASN A 81 -4.50 11.44 10.76
CA ASN A 81 -5.65 12.05 10.09
C ASN A 81 -5.84 11.56 8.65
N THR A 82 -5.48 10.31 8.36
CA THR A 82 -5.68 9.71 7.03
C THR A 82 -6.62 8.53 7.11
N GLY A 83 -7.51 8.45 6.11
CA GLY A 83 -8.38 7.32 5.85
C GLY A 83 -7.70 6.35 4.89
N HIS A 84 -8.49 5.55 4.17
CA HIS A 84 -7.96 4.42 3.41
C HIS A 84 -6.89 4.76 2.34
N TRP A 85 -6.91 5.96 1.78
CA TRP A 85 -6.03 6.35 0.67
C TRP A 85 -5.03 7.42 1.09
N VAL A 86 -3.95 7.00 1.76
CA VAL A 86 -2.90 7.90 2.29
C VAL A 86 -2.33 8.89 1.27
N HIS A 87 -2.21 8.48 0.01
CA HIS A 87 -1.67 9.33 -1.07
C HIS A 87 -2.68 10.39 -1.53
N PHE A 88 -3.97 10.18 -1.29
CA PHE A 88 -5.02 11.16 -1.55
C PHE A 88 -5.20 12.09 -0.34
N ASP A 89 -5.20 11.52 0.88
CA ASP A 89 -5.43 12.27 2.11
C ASP A 89 -4.21 13.12 2.54
N ALA A 90 -2.99 12.62 2.30
CA ALA A 90 -1.73 13.28 2.67
C ALA A 90 -0.68 13.20 1.53
N PRO A 91 -0.95 13.79 0.35
CA PRO A 91 -0.10 13.64 -0.84
C PRO A 91 1.34 14.14 -0.63
N ASN A 92 1.50 15.25 0.10
CA ASN A 92 2.82 15.82 0.38
C ASN A 92 3.63 14.93 1.31
N THR A 93 3.03 14.46 2.41
CA THR A 93 3.70 13.56 3.36
C THR A 93 4.12 12.27 2.70
N VAL A 94 3.25 11.65 1.88
CA VAL A 94 3.57 10.44 1.11
C VAL A 94 4.73 10.69 0.14
N THR A 95 4.69 11.79 -0.60
CA THR A 95 5.76 12.13 -1.56
C THR A 95 7.10 12.34 -0.85
N ASN A 96 7.10 13.04 0.29
CA ASN A 96 8.29 13.28 1.09
C ASN A 96 8.86 11.99 1.67
N LEU A 97 8.00 11.13 2.23
CA LEU A 97 8.41 9.81 2.75
C LEU A 97 9.08 8.97 1.66
N ILE A 98 8.46 8.84 0.49
CA ILE A 98 9.01 8.08 -0.64
C ILE A 98 10.36 8.67 -1.06
N THR A 99 10.43 9.99 -1.23
CA THR A 99 11.65 10.67 -1.69
C THR A 99 12.80 10.49 -0.70
N SER A 100 12.56 10.74 0.60
CA SER A 100 13.56 10.56 1.64
C SER A 100 14.05 9.12 1.73
N PHE A 101 13.16 8.13 1.67
CA PHE A 101 13.52 6.72 1.71
C PHE A 101 14.34 6.27 0.49
N MET A 102 14.06 6.82 -0.69
CA MET A 102 14.80 6.51 -1.92
C MET A 102 16.20 7.14 -1.93
N LEU A 103 16.35 8.33 -1.33
CA LEU A 103 17.64 9.02 -1.20
C LEU A 103 18.51 8.39 -0.10
N ASP A 104 17.90 8.04 1.03
CA ASP A 104 18.56 7.41 2.16
C ASP A 104 17.64 6.37 2.80
N LYS A 105 17.98 5.09 2.63
CA LYS A 105 17.22 3.97 3.20
C LYS A 105 17.33 3.87 4.72
N SER A 106 18.28 4.57 5.34
CA SER A 106 18.48 4.60 6.79
C SER A 106 17.67 5.71 7.48
N PHE A 107 17.20 6.69 6.70
CA PHE A 107 16.41 7.83 7.16
C PHE A 107 15.29 7.44 8.12
N ASP A 108 15.08 8.26 9.14
CA ASP A 108 14.03 8.09 10.13
C ASP A 108 12.71 8.71 9.67
N PRO A 109 11.70 7.91 9.28
CA PRO A 109 10.42 8.42 8.80
C PRO A 109 9.62 9.16 9.87
N THR A 110 9.97 9.04 11.15
CA THR A 110 9.31 9.78 12.25
C THR A 110 9.79 11.23 12.36
N SER A 111 10.72 11.68 11.51
CA SER A 111 11.09 13.09 11.45
C SER A 111 9.97 13.99 10.90
N PHE A 112 8.92 13.42 10.30
CA PHE A 112 7.70 14.13 9.90
C PHE A 112 6.69 14.13 11.04
N ALA A 113 6.18 15.30 11.41
CA ALA A 113 5.36 15.48 12.62
C ALA A 113 4.03 14.70 12.61
N ASP A 114 3.49 14.42 11.42
CA ASP A 114 2.27 13.66 11.19
C ASP A 114 2.51 12.15 11.03
N VAL A 115 3.76 11.68 11.14
CA VAL A 115 4.14 10.29 10.93
C VAL A 115 4.53 9.63 12.24
N LYS A 116 4.00 8.43 12.50
CA LYS A 116 4.34 7.62 13.68
C LYS A 116 4.74 6.21 13.27
N GLU A 117 5.80 5.67 13.86
CA GLU A 117 6.14 4.26 13.70
C GLU A 117 5.25 3.39 14.59
N ILE A 118 4.73 2.29 14.02
CA ILE A 118 4.00 1.25 14.73
C ILE A 118 4.96 0.09 15.00
N LYS A 119 5.01 -0.37 16.25
CA LYS A 119 5.90 -1.44 16.70
C LYS A 119 5.11 -2.64 17.18
#